data_AF-A0A0M9J208-F1
#
_entry.id   AF-A0A0M9J208-F1
#
_cell.length_a   1.000
_cell.length_b   1.000
_cell.length_c   1.000
_cell.angle_alpha   90.00
_cell.angle_beta   90.00
_cell.angle_gamma   90.00
#
_symmetry.space_group_name_H-M   'P 1'
#
loop_
_entity.id
_entity.type
_entity.pdbx_description
1 polymer ?
#
loop_
_entity_poly.entity_id
_entity_poly.type
_entity_poly.pdbx_seq_one_letter_code
_entity_poly.pdbx_strand_id
1 'polypeptide(L)'
;MAKSRIRLATVLALMSVSAWAQAQNLVLPTIPEATDAIVDMLAGTGLSRPSEVKLGTCVAAEQASHAGQVACTVAVTMGAAVNENQMDFYKQGKKWKAQPSMSQDKLPFPDPKLH
;
A
#
# COMPACT_ATOMS: atom_id res chain seq x y z
N MET A 1 -38.61 -49.38 34.19
CA MET A 1 -39.23 -48.09 33.79
C MET A 1 -38.61 -47.02 34.68
N ALA A 2 -38.16 -45.83 34.27
CA ALA A 2 -38.19 -45.08 33.03
C ALA A 2 -36.92 -44.21 32.91
N LYS A 3 -36.66 -43.76 31.68
CA LYS A 3 -35.51 -43.01 31.17
C LYS A 3 -35.37 -41.63 31.85
N SER A 4 -34.13 -41.14 31.99
CA SER A 4 -33.87 -39.74 31.65
C SER A 4 -32.47 -39.59 31.09
N ARG A 5 -32.43 -39.28 29.79
CA ARG A 5 -31.25 -38.85 29.05
C ARG A 5 -31.11 -37.33 29.23
N ILE A 6 -30.03 -36.76 28.66
CA ILE A 6 -29.90 -35.35 28.20
C ILE A 6 -29.44 -34.36 29.29
N ARG A 7 -28.39 -33.54 29.12
CA ARG A 7 -27.51 -33.22 27.98
C ARG A 7 -26.19 -32.62 28.50
N LEU A 8 -25.10 -32.88 27.75
CA LEU A 8 -23.90 -32.07 27.70
C LEU A 8 -24.25 -30.59 27.48
N ALA A 9 -23.65 -29.69 28.26
CA ALA A 9 -23.53 -28.28 27.90
C ALA A 9 -22.03 -27.96 27.83
N THR A 10 -21.47 -28.17 26.64
CA THR A 10 -20.13 -27.73 26.27
C THR A 10 -20.12 -26.22 26.25
N VAL A 11 -19.45 -25.58 27.21
CA VAL A 11 -19.23 -24.13 27.21
C VAL A 11 -18.23 -23.83 26.09
N LEU A 12 -18.71 -23.36 24.95
CA LEU A 12 -17.85 -22.82 23.88
C LEU A 12 -17.18 -21.55 24.40
N ALA A 13 -15.85 -21.61 24.57
CA ALA A 13 -15.02 -20.46 24.81
C ALA A 13 -15.02 -19.56 23.56
N LEU A 14 -15.67 -18.40 23.64
CA LEU A 14 -15.57 -17.32 22.67
C LEU A 14 -14.19 -16.65 22.83
N MET A 15 -13.18 -17.18 22.12
CA MET A 15 -11.92 -16.45 21.94
C MET A 15 -12.15 -15.32 20.95
N SER A 16 -12.38 -14.13 21.48
CA SER A 16 -12.34 -12.87 20.74
C SER A 16 -10.91 -12.63 20.26
N VAL A 17 -10.59 -13.06 19.03
CA VAL A 17 -9.39 -12.62 18.32
C VAL A 17 -9.62 -11.17 17.91
N SER A 18 -9.30 -10.26 18.82
CA SER A 18 -9.06 -8.86 18.49
C SER A 18 -7.86 -8.83 17.55
N ALA A 19 -8.09 -8.76 16.25
CA ALA A 19 -7.04 -8.50 15.29
C ALA A 19 -6.48 -7.10 15.60
N TRP A 20 -5.27 -7.06 16.16
CA TRP A 20 -4.57 -5.81 16.42
C TRP A 20 -4.21 -5.23 15.05
N ALA A 21 -4.94 -4.19 14.63
CA ALA A 21 -4.51 -3.32 13.54
C ALA A 21 -3.24 -2.61 14.01
N GLN A 22 -2.08 -3.21 13.76
CA GLN A 22 -0.81 -2.54 14.01
C GLN A 22 -0.68 -1.41 13.00
N ALA A 23 -0.66 -0.17 13.49
CA ALA A 23 -0.23 0.98 12.69
C ALA A 23 1.18 0.68 12.18
N GLN A 24 1.30 0.43 10.88
CA GLN A 24 2.59 0.16 10.26
C GLN A 24 3.41 1.45 10.30
N ASN A 25 4.55 1.42 10.98
CA ASN A 25 5.45 2.57 11.05
C ASN A 25 6.29 2.61 9.78
N LEU A 26 5.66 3.03 8.68
CA LEU A 26 6.26 3.08 7.35
C LEU A 26 7.11 4.34 7.21
N VAL A 27 8.33 4.17 6.70
CA VAL A 27 9.15 5.29 6.23
C VAL A 27 8.72 5.57 4.80
N LEU A 28 8.15 6.74 4.56
CA LEU A 28 7.65 7.15 3.24
C LEU A 28 8.59 8.16 2.59
N PRO A 29 8.65 8.21 1.25
CA PRO A 29 9.24 9.34 0.55
C PRO A 29 8.41 10.60 0.80
N THR A 30 9.07 11.76 0.85
CA THR A 30 8.40 13.05 0.70
C THR A 30 7.86 13.20 -0.73
N ILE A 31 6.94 14.15 -0.95
CA ILE A 31 6.40 14.40 -2.30
C ILE A 31 7.50 14.72 -3.34
N PRO A 32 8.50 15.58 -3.05
CA PRO A 32 9.60 15.81 -3.99
C PRO A 32 10.41 14.53 -4.26
N GLU A 33 10.71 13.74 -3.23
CA GLU A 33 11.46 12.48 -3.39
C GLU A 33 10.69 11.44 -4.21
N ALA A 34 9.37 11.34 -4.00
CA ALA A 34 8.50 10.47 -4.79
C ALA A 34 8.43 10.94 -6.24
N THR A 35 8.33 12.26 -6.46
CA THR A 35 8.36 12.86 -7.80
C THR A 35 9.66 12.51 -8.52
N ASP A 36 10.80 12.71 -7.88
CA ASP A 36 12.11 12.40 -8.48
C ASP A 36 12.26 10.90 -8.76
N ALA A 37 11.79 10.04 -7.85
CA ALA A 37 11.81 8.59 -8.06
C ALA A 37 10.94 8.15 -9.25
N ILE A 38 9.76 8.77 -9.43
CA ILE A 38 8.88 8.51 -10.58
C ILE A 38 9.50 9.03 -11.87
N VAL A 39 10.10 10.22 -11.86
CA VAL A 39 10.81 10.78 -13.02
C VAL A 39 11.96 9.86 -13.44
N ASP A 40 12.74 9.37 -12.49
CA ASP A 40 13.80 8.39 -12.72
C ASP A 40 13.25 7.10 -13.35
N MET A 41 12.11 6.59 -12.85
CA MET A 41 11.46 5.39 -13.37
C MET A 41 10.93 5.59 -14.80
N LEU A 42 10.40 6.78 -15.11
CA LEU A 42 9.87 7.13 -16.43
C LEU A 42 10.96 7.58 -17.42
N ALA A 43 12.20 7.76 -16.96
CA ALA A 43 13.29 8.21 -17.81
C ALA A 43 13.49 7.25 -18.99
N GLY A 44 13.54 7.79 -20.22
CA GLY A 44 13.72 7.00 -21.44
C GLY A 44 12.45 6.35 -21.99
N THR A 45 11.30 6.47 -21.34
CA THR A 45 10.00 5.95 -21.84
C THR A 45 9.35 6.86 -22.90
N GLY A 46 9.86 8.09 -23.08
CA GLY A 46 9.24 9.11 -23.94
C GLY A 46 8.02 9.80 -23.32
N LEU A 47 7.61 9.40 -22.11
CA LEU A 47 6.54 10.06 -21.37
C LEU A 47 7.02 11.42 -20.84
N SER A 48 6.10 12.40 -20.82
CA SER A 48 6.40 13.73 -20.28
C SER A 48 6.65 13.66 -18.77
N ARG A 49 7.49 14.58 -18.26
CA ARG A 49 7.70 14.70 -16.82
C ARG A 49 6.35 15.01 -16.14
N PRO A 50 6.00 14.32 -15.03
CA PRO A 50 4.85 14.72 -14.22
C PRO A 50 4.95 16.17 -13.76
N SER A 51 3.85 16.90 -13.85
CA SER A 51 3.74 18.27 -13.32
C SER A 51 3.39 18.30 -11.83
N GLU A 52 2.76 17.24 -11.33
CA GLU A 52 2.41 17.06 -9.92
C GLU A 52 2.36 15.57 -9.57
N VAL A 53 2.74 15.24 -8.34
CA VAL A 53 2.58 13.92 -7.75
C VAL A 53 1.95 14.06 -6.38
N LYS A 54 0.95 13.23 -6.08
CA LYS A 54 0.38 13.08 -4.73
C LYS A 54 0.52 11.63 -4.28
N LEU A 55 0.83 11.43 -3.01
CA LEU A 55 0.85 10.12 -2.37
C LEU A 55 -0.48 9.89 -1.64
N GLY A 56 -1.12 8.77 -1.92
CA GLY A 56 -2.36 8.33 -1.29
C GLY A 56 -2.10 7.40 -0.12
N THR A 57 -2.81 6.27 -0.09
CA THR A 57 -2.63 5.21 0.90
C THR A 57 -1.35 4.45 0.62
N CYS A 58 -0.58 4.22 1.67
CA CYS A 58 0.65 3.45 1.62
C CYS A 58 0.58 2.29 2.61
N VAL A 59 1.10 1.13 2.19
CA VAL A 59 1.23 -0.10 2.99
C VAL A 59 2.64 -0.65 2.84
N ALA A 60 3.04 -1.59 3.70
CA ALA A 60 4.23 -2.40 3.43
C ALA A 60 4.06 -3.14 2.09
N ALA A 61 5.06 -3.09 1.22
CA ALA A 61 4.94 -3.72 -0.09
C ALA A 61 4.88 -5.25 0.00
N GLU A 62 3.96 -5.85 -0.74
CA GLU A 62 3.94 -7.28 -0.99
C GLU A 62 5.12 -7.69 -1.87
N GLN A 63 5.69 -8.87 -1.60
CA GLN A 63 6.83 -9.40 -2.35
C GLN A 63 8.02 -8.43 -2.41
N ALA A 64 8.23 -7.63 -1.35
CA ALA A 64 9.31 -6.67 -1.26
C ALA A 64 10.68 -7.31 -1.53
N SER A 65 11.39 -6.79 -2.54
CA SER A 65 12.79 -7.17 -2.84
C SER A 65 13.80 -6.30 -2.07
N HIS A 66 13.34 -5.22 -1.45
CA HIS A 66 14.15 -4.27 -0.70
C HIS A 66 13.64 -4.05 0.71
N ALA A 67 14.56 -3.89 1.67
CA ALA A 67 14.20 -3.62 3.05
C ALA A 67 13.47 -2.28 3.18
N GLY A 68 12.31 -2.30 3.85
CA GLY A 68 11.49 -1.10 4.05
C GLY A 68 10.80 -0.60 2.78
N GLN A 69 10.66 -1.44 1.75
CA GLN A 69 9.87 -1.12 0.56
C GLN A 69 8.40 -0.91 0.93
N VAL A 70 7.83 0.17 0.41
CA VAL A 70 6.44 0.57 0.67
C VAL A 70 5.68 0.65 -0.64
N ALA A 71 4.46 0.15 -0.66
CA ALA A 71 3.56 0.27 -1.80
C ALA A 71 2.58 1.41 -1.55
N CYS A 72 2.44 2.33 -2.49
CA CYS A 72 1.53 3.47 -2.37
C CYS A 72 0.66 3.61 -3.63
N THR A 73 -0.60 4.00 -3.45
CA THR A 73 -1.35 4.63 -4.55
C THR A 73 -0.81 6.04 -4.75
N VAL A 74 -0.65 6.45 -6.00
CA VAL A 74 -0.14 7.75 -6.40
C VAL A 74 -1.05 8.37 -7.45
N ALA A 75 -1.35 9.66 -7.31
CA ALA A 75 -1.92 10.44 -8.39
C ALA A 75 -0.79 11.18 -9.09
N VAL A 76 -0.65 10.96 -10.40
CA VAL A 76 0.35 11.59 -11.25
C VAL A 76 -0.38 12.50 -12.23
N THR A 77 -0.08 13.79 -12.18
CA THR A 77 -0.61 14.77 -13.13
C THR A 77 0.38 14.93 -14.28
N MET A 78 -0.09 14.73 -15.51
CA MET A 78 0.66 14.92 -16.75
C MET A 78 -0.13 15.86 -17.67
N GLY A 79 0.26 17.14 -17.69
CA GLY A 79 -0.48 18.16 -18.43
C GLY A 79 -1.89 18.33 -17.86
N ALA A 80 -2.92 18.09 -18.67
CA ALA A 80 -4.32 18.17 -18.25
C ALA A 80 -4.89 16.84 -17.72
N ALA A 81 -4.12 15.75 -17.77
CA ALA A 81 -4.57 14.44 -17.31
C ALA A 81 -4.05 14.14 -15.90
N VAL A 82 -4.92 13.58 -15.04
CA VAL A 82 -4.55 13.02 -13.74
C VAL A 82 -4.76 11.51 -13.83
N ASN A 83 -3.73 10.74 -13.51
CA ASN A 83 -3.77 9.28 -13.50
C ASN A 83 -3.47 8.77 -12.09
N GLU A 84 -4.37 7.98 -11.53
CA GLU A 84 -4.09 7.21 -10.31
C GLU A 84 -3.46 5.87 -10.70
N ASN A 85 -2.32 5.57 -10.09
CA ASN A 85 -1.58 4.34 -10.30
C ASN A 85 -0.99 3.86 -8.97
N GLN A 86 -0.45 2.65 -8.93
CA GLN A 86 0.11 2.06 -7.71
C GLN A 86 1.58 1.73 -7.94
N MET A 87 2.44 2.21 -7.05
CA MET A 87 3.89 2.12 -7.18
C MET A 87 4.53 1.75 -5.85
N ASP A 88 5.60 0.98 -5.95
CA ASP A 88 6.46 0.68 -4.82
C ASP A 88 7.63 1.65 -4.77
N PHE A 89 7.96 2.10 -3.56
CA PHE A 89 9.09 2.96 -3.26
C PHE A 89 10.06 2.27 -2.31
N TYR A 90 11.35 2.36 -2.59
CA TYR A 90 12.41 1.84 -1.72
C TYR A 90 13.65 2.73 -1.75
N LYS A 91 14.48 2.63 -0.71
CA LYS A 91 15.77 3.33 -0.67
C LYS A 91 16.86 2.53 -1.35
N GLN A 92 17.58 3.17 -2.27
CA GLN A 92 18.84 2.71 -2.81
C GLN A 92 19.93 3.72 -2.41
N GLY A 93 20.67 3.39 -1.35
CA GLY A 93 21.59 4.33 -0.71
C GLY A 93 20.83 5.52 -0.09
N LYS A 94 21.13 6.73 -0.56
CA LYS A 94 20.48 7.98 -0.09
C LYS A 94 19.30 8.43 -0.96
N LYS A 95 18.96 7.68 -2.02
CA LYS A 95 17.91 8.05 -2.98
C LYS A 95 16.72 7.10 -2.89
N TRP A 96 15.55 7.62 -3.20
CA TRP A 96 14.36 6.81 -3.44
C TRP A 96 14.32 6.33 -4.88
N LYS A 97 13.82 5.11 -5.06
CA LYS A 97 13.53 4.50 -6.36
C LYS A 97 12.08 4.05 -6.37
N ALA A 98 11.44 4.20 -7.53
CA ALA A 98 10.09 3.77 -7.77
C ALA A 98 10.09 2.58 -8.74
N GLN A 99 9.14 1.67 -8.55
CA GLN A 99 8.87 0.58 -9.48
C GLN A 99 7.36 0.25 -9.48
N PRO A 100 6.84 -0.47 -10.49
CA PRO A 100 5.46 -0.93 -10.48
C PRO A 100 5.15 -1.76 -9.23
N SER A 101 3.97 -1.55 -8.64
CA SER A 101 3.59 -2.26 -7.41
C SER A 101 3.08 -3.67 -7.70
N MET A 102 3.45 -4.61 -6.83
CA MET A 102 2.83 -5.95 -6.74
C MET A 102 1.72 -6.02 -5.69
N SER A 103 1.42 -4.92 -5.00
CA SER A 103 0.47 -4.85 -3.87
C SER A 103 -0.91 -4.37 -4.29
N GLN A 104 -1.30 -4.59 -5.55
CA GLN A 104 -2.47 -3.94 -6.15
C GLN A 104 -3.78 -4.32 -5.45
N ASP A 105 -3.87 -5.57 -4.99
CA ASP A 105 -5.01 -6.10 -4.23
C ASP A 105 -5.08 -5.57 -2.78
N LYS A 106 -4.05 -4.85 -2.31
CA LYS A 106 -3.98 -4.28 -0.95
C LYS A 106 -4.21 -2.77 -0.93
N LEU A 107 -4.05 -2.12 -2.06
CA LEU A 107 -4.19 -0.68 -2.18
C LEU A 107 -5.60 -0.34 -2.68
N PRO A 108 -6.28 0.65 -2.06
CA PRO A 108 -7.59 1.07 -2.53
C PRO A 108 -7.48 1.69 -3.93
N PHE A 109 -8.47 1.40 -4.77
CA PHE A 109 -8.64 2.06 -6.06
C PHE A 109 -10.13 2.27 -6.35
N PRO A 110 -10.60 3.52 -6.52
CA PRO A 110 -9.87 4.78 -6.35
C PRO A 110 -9.42 5.00 -4.90
N ASP A 111 -8.35 5.79 -4.69
CA ASP A 111 -7.83 6.01 -3.33
C ASP A 111 -8.56 7.17 -2.63
N PRO A 112 -9.19 6.94 -1.47
CA PRO A 112 -9.90 8.00 -0.74
C PRO A 112 -9.00 9.14 -0.24
N LYS A 113 -7.67 8.96 -0.21
CA LYS A 113 -6.73 10.04 0.19
C LYS A 113 -6.37 10.98 -0.96
N LEU A 114 -6.73 10.64 -2.19
CA LEU A 114 -6.39 11.42 -3.38
C LEU A 114 -7.53 12.34 -3.84
N HIS A 115 -8.64 12.37 -3.10
CA HIS A 115 -9.86 13.13 -3.40
C HIS A 115 -10.34 13.98 -2.22
#